data_AF-Q7QDW5-F1
#
_entry.id   AF-Q7QDW5-F1
#
_cell.length_a   1.000
_cell.length_b   1.000
_cell.length_c   1.000
_cell.angle_alpha   90.00
_cell.angle_beta   90.00
_cell.angle_gamma   90.00
#
_symmetry.space_group_name_H-M   'P 1'
#
loop_
_entity.id
_entity.type
_entity.pdbx_description
1 polymer ?
#
loop_
_entity_poly.entity_id
_entity_poly.type
_entity_poly.pdbx_seq_one_letter_code
_entity_poly.pdbx_strand_id
1 'polypeptide(L)'
;MLDVVGRWGDGKDLFMDLDEGALKLIDPENLTILNSQPIHTIRVWGVGRDNGRDFAYVARDRLTRIHMCHVFRCETAARTIANTLRDICKRIMIERSLQLDANGSNMNSTRCAIRPTDLPTENRRWIRHPQSFPTPMEEPKKVLRAQYVGCVEVNQP
;
A
#
# COMPACT_ATOMS: atom_id res chain seq x y z
N MET A 1 -1.75 -29.88 18.65
CA MET A 1 -2.38 -28.60 19.02
C MET A 1 -1.23 -27.61 19.19
N LEU A 2 -0.73 -27.06 18.09
CA LEU A 2 0.41 -26.13 18.13
C LEU A 2 -0.18 -24.73 18.12
N ASP A 3 -0.02 -24.03 19.24
CA ASP A 3 -0.21 -22.60 19.36
C ASP A 3 0.53 -21.89 18.23
N VAL A 4 -0.24 -21.30 17.31
CA VAL A 4 0.26 -20.48 16.19
C VAL A 4 0.53 -19.04 16.65
N VAL A 5 0.75 -18.84 17.95
CA VAL A 5 1.27 -17.59 18.51
C VAL A 5 2.73 -17.49 18.07
N GLY A 6 2.99 -16.90 16.90
CA GLY A 6 4.37 -16.68 16.44
C GLY A 6 4.64 -16.74 14.94
N ARG A 7 3.65 -16.92 14.05
CA ARG A 7 3.95 -17.11 12.60
C ARG A 7 4.81 -16.00 11.97
N TRP A 8 4.76 -14.78 12.48
CA TRP A 8 5.57 -13.67 11.99
C TRP A 8 6.29 -13.00 13.15
N GLY A 9 7.63 -12.96 13.07
CA GLY A 9 8.47 -12.21 13.99
C GLY A 9 8.73 -12.84 15.36
N ASP A 10 8.22 -14.04 15.68
CA ASP A 10 8.60 -14.78 16.90
C ASP A 10 8.62 -13.94 18.21
N GLY A 11 7.73 -12.94 18.32
CA GLY A 11 7.68 -12.00 19.46
C GLY A 11 8.70 -10.85 19.44
N LYS A 12 9.57 -10.79 18.42
CA LYS A 12 10.48 -9.68 18.13
C LYS A 12 9.80 -8.56 17.34
N ASP A 13 10.49 -7.42 17.28
CA ASP A 13 10.10 -6.31 16.41
C ASP A 13 10.22 -6.69 14.95
N LEU A 14 9.35 -6.11 14.13
CA LEU A 14 9.30 -6.24 12.68
C LEU A 14 9.19 -4.85 12.05
N PHE A 15 9.54 -4.76 10.78
CA PHE A 15 9.18 -3.62 9.96
C PHE A 15 7.88 -3.92 9.21
N MET A 16 6.91 -3.03 9.32
CA MET A 16 5.71 -3.01 8.52
C MET A 16 5.86 -1.94 7.44
N ASP A 17 5.83 -2.35 6.19
CA ASP A 17 5.91 -1.48 5.02
C ASP A 17 4.54 -1.41 4.33
N LEU A 18 4.06 -0.20 4.10
CA LEU A 18 2.79 0.08 3.42
C LEU A 18 3.10 0.71 2.06
N ASP A 19 3.30 -0.12 1.03
CA ASP A 19 3.71 0.38 -0.28
C ASP A 19 3.05 -0.32 -1.47
N GLU A 20 2.91 0.40 -2.59
CA GLU A 20 2.47 -0.11 -3.91
C GLU A 20 1.24 -1.05 -3.89
N GLY A 21 0.34 -0.85 -2.93
CA GLY A 21 -0.89 -1.64 -2.81
C GLY A 21 -0.76 -2.96 -2.03
N ALA A 22 0.32 -3.18 -1.28
CA ALA A 22 0.49 -4.29 -0.35
C ALA A 22 1.03 -3.83 1.01
N LEU A 23 0.64 -4.55 2.06
CA LEU A 23 1.22 -4.46 3.41
C LEU A 23 2.25 -5.58 3.54
N LYS A 24 3.53 -5.23 3.70
CA LYS A 24 4.63 -6.18 3.84
C LYS A 24 5.13 -6.19 5.27
N LEU A 25 5.45 -7.37 5.78
CA LEU A 25 6.15 -7.57 7.05
C LEU A 25 7.58 -8.00 6.74
N ILE A 26 8.55 -7.31 7.34
CA ILE A 26 9.97 -7.46 7.05
C ILE A 26 10.70 -7.73 8.37
N ASP A 27 11.57 -8.74 8.38
CA ASP A 27 12.44 -9.06 9.49
C ASP A 27 13.56 -8.00 9.61
N PRO A 28 13.76 -7.36 10.78
CA PRO A 28 14.76 -6.30 10.94
C PRO A 28 16.20 -6.80 10.91
N GLU A 29 16.47 -8.09 11.17
CA GLU A 29 17.85 -8.61 11.25
C GLU A 29 18.44 -8.86 9.85
N ASN A 30 17.63 -9.40 8.93
CA ASN A 30 18.06 -9.83 7.60
C ASN A 30 17.32 -9.13 6.44
N LEU A 31 16.37 -8.24 6.75
CA LEU A 31 15.54 -7.51 5.79
C LEU A 31 14.72 -8.41 4.86
N THR A 32 14.45 -9.65 5.27
CA THR A 32 13.64 -10.60 4.49
C THR A 32 12.15 -10.29 4.65
N ILE A 33 11.39 -10.45 3.57
CA ILE A 33 9.93 -10.29 3.60
C ILE A 33 9.32 -11.57 4.20
N LEU A 34 8.77 -11.46 5.41
CA LEU A 34 8.10 -12.53 6.12
C LEU A 34 6.68 -12.77 5.60
N ASN A 35 5.98 -11.68 5.23
CA ASN A 35 4.64 -11.75 4.68
C ASN A 35 4.38 -10.57 3.73
N SER A 36 3.54 -10.79 2.71
CA SER A 36 3.06 -9.75 1.82
C SER A 36 1.56 -9.91 1.61
N GLN A 37 0.79 -8.97 2.16
CA GLN A 37 -0.67 -8.96 2.13
C GLN A 37 -1.17 -7.86 1.19
N PRO A 38 -1.75 -8.19 0.03
CA PRO A 38 -2.29 -7.17 -0.87
C PRO A 38 -3.43 -6.39 -0.21
N ILE A 39 -3.38 -5.06 -0.25
CA ILE A 39 -4.31 -4.18 0.50
C ILE A 39 -5.76 -4.39 0.04
N HIS A 40 -5.99 -4.67 -1.25
CA HIS A 40 -7.32 -4.94 -1.79
C HIS A 40 -7.96 -6.25 -1.27
N THR A 41 -7.20 -7.11 -0.60
CA THR A 41 -7.71 -8.36 0.00
C THR A 41 -8.00 -8.25 1.49
N ILE A 42 -7.57 -7.15 2.12
CA ILE A 42 -7.90 -6.84 3.51
C ILE A 42 -9.37 -6.44 3.57
N ARG A 43 -10.14 -7.12 4.44
CA ARG A 43 -11.58 -6.89 4.55
C ARG A 43 -11.92 -5.80 5.54
N VAL A 44 -11.25 -5.82 6.68
CA VAL A 44 -11.42 -4.84 7.75
C VAL A 44 -10.08 -4.60 8.42
N TRP A 45 -9.89 -3.40 8.94
CA TRP A 45 -8.80 -3.04 9.82
C TRP A 45 -9.32 -2.21 10.99
N GLY A 46 -8.59 -2.20 12.09
CA GLY A 46 -8.97 -1.54 13.33
C GLY A 46 -7.76 -0.99 14.09
N VAL A 47 -8.04 -0.02 14.95
CA VAL A 47 -7.05 0.57 15.87
C VAL A 47 -7.55 0.40 17.30
N GLY A 48 -6.64 0.07 18.22
CA GLY A 48 -6.94 -0.08 19.64
C GLY A 48 -7.47 1.23 20.23
N ARG A 49 -8.57 1.14 20.99
CA ARG A 49 -9.18 2.30 21.67
C ARG A 49 -8.33 2.77 22.85
N ASP A 50 -7.88 1.82 23.66
CA ASP A 50 -7.20 2.09 24.93
C ASP A 50 -5.70 2.31 24.73
N ASN A 51 -5.10 1.48 23.88
CA ASN A 51 -3.72 1.59 23.46
C ASN A 51 -3.70 1.99 21.98
N GLY A 52 -3.65 3.30 21.68
CA GLY A 52 -3.67 3.86 20.31
C GLY A 52 -2.49 3.46 19.42
N ARG A 53 -1.70 2.48 19.86
CA ARG A 53 -0.57 1.83 19.19
C ARG A 53 -0.93 0.44 18.65
N ASP A 54 -2.02 -0.16 19.12
CA ASP A 54 -2.44 -1.48 18.63
C ASP A 54 -3.19 -1.32 17.30
N PHE A 55 -2.77 -2.07 16.29
CA PHE A 55 -3.32 -2.10 14.95
C PHE A 55 -3.71 -3.54 14.60
N ALA A 56 -4.85 -3.74 13.98
CA ALA A 56 -5.28 -5.06 13.54
C ALA A 56 -5.87 -5.03 12.14
N TYR A 57 -5.74 -6.14 11.41
CA TYR A 57 -6.43 -6.33 10.15
C TYR A 57 -6.95 -7.76 10.00
N VAL A 58 -8.03 -7.92 9.23
CA VAL A 58 -8.57 -9.23 8.85
C VAL A 58 -8.36 -9.44 7.36
N ALA A 59 -7.72 -10.55 7.02
CA ALA A 59 -7.55 -11.01 5.65
C ALA A 59 -7.80 -12.52 5.56
N ARG A 60 -8.05 -12.99 4.34
CA ARG A 60 -8.20 -14.42 4.08
C ARG A 60 -6.82 -15.05 3.95
N ASP A 61 -6.52 -16.02 4.81
CA ASP A 61 -5.28 -16.79 4.73
C ASP A 61 -5.21 -17.59 3.41
N ARG A 62 -4.03 -17.63 2.81
CA ARG A 62 -3.82 -18.24 1.49
C ARG A 62 -3.91 -19.76 1.55
N LEU A 63 -3.42 -20.37 2.63
CA LEU A 63 -3.35 -21.83 2.76
C LEU A 63 -4.67 -22.41 3.24
N THR A 64 -5.17 -21.92 4.36
CA THR A 64 -6.39 -22.46 5.00
C THR A 64 -7.67 -21.95 4.37
N ARG A 65 -7.61 -20.83 3.63
CA ARG A 65 -8.78 -20.12 3.06
C ARG A 65 -9.75 -19.62 4.13
N ILE A 66 -9.32 -19.57 5.39
CA ILE A 66 -10.04 -19.05 6.56
C ILE A 66 -9.68 -17.57 6.75
N HIS A 67 -10.59 -16.78 7.31
CA HIS A 67 -10.29 -15.39 7.66
C HIS A 67 -9.55 -15.34 8.98
N MET A 68 -8.43 -14.62 9.00
CA MET A 68 -7.58 -14.46 10.17
C MET A 68 -7.51 -12.98 10.52
N CYS A 69 -7.76 -12.68 11.80
CA CYS A 69 -7.43 -11.39 12.38
C CYS A 69 -5.98 -11.41 12.85
N HIS A 70 -5.19 -10.44 12.41
CA HIS A 70 -3.78 -10.28 12.75
C HIS A 70 -3.60 -8.99 13.55
N VAL A 71 -2.98 -9.09 14.73
CA VAL A 71 -2.82 -7.98 15.66
C VAL A 71 -1.35 -7.61 15.80
N PHE A 72 -1.09 -6.30 15.76
CA PHE A 72 0.24 -5.69 15.83
C PHE A 72 0.24 -4.60 16.88
N ARG A 73 1.38 -4.42 17.53
CA ARG A 73 1.66 -3.29 18.41
C ARG A 73 2.73 -2.42 17.75
N CYS A 74 2.36 -1.22 17.34
CA CYS A 74 3.20 -0.35 16.52
C CYS A 74 3.91 0.73 17.35
N GLU A 75 5.12 1.11 16.92
CA GLU A 75 5.83 2.26 17.48
C GLU A 75 5.18 3.58 17.02
N THR A 76 4.67 3.61 15.80
CA THR A 76 3.85 4.72 15.27
C THR A 76 2.40 4.60 15.75
N ALA A 77 1.70 5.73 15.87
CA ALA A 77 0.27 5.73 16.18
C ALA A 77 -0.51 4.89 15.16
N ALA A 78 -1.31 3.92 15.63
CA ALA A 78 -2.08 3.00 14.78
C ALA A 78 -3.07 3.74 13.86
N ARG A 79 -3.54 4.92 14.30
CA ARG A 79 -4.37 5.82 13.48
C ARG A 79 -3.68 6.25 12.18
N THR A 80 -2.37 6.50 12.23
CA THR A 80 -1.60 6.88 11.03
C THR A 80 -1.62 5.73 10.02
N ILE A 81 -1.40 4.50 10.48
CA ILE A 81 -1.44 3.27 9.68
C ILE A 81 -2.81 3.10 9.01
N ALA A 82 -3.89 3.25 9.77
CA ALA A 82 -5.25 3.14 9.25
C ALA A 82 -5.57 4.21 8.19
N ASN A 83 -5.09 5.45 8.38
CA ASN A 83 -5.26 6.50 7.39
C ASN A 83 -4.47 6.22 6.11
N THR A 84 -3.22 5.76 6.23
CA THR A 84 -2.39 5.36 5.08
C THR A 84 -3.05 4.23 4.29
N LEU A 85 -3.57 3.20 4.96
CA LEU A 85 -4.33 2.12 4.31
C LEU A 85 -5.58 2.63 3.60
N ARG A 86 -6.33 3.55 4.23
CA ARG A 86 -7.49 4.18 3.61
C ARG A 86 -7.12 4.90 2.32
N ASP A 87 -6.03 5.66 2.32
CA ASP A 87 -5.63 6.45 1.15
C ASP A 87 -5.05 5.57 0.04
N ILE A 88 -4.30 4.52 0.37
CA ILE A 88 -3.87 3.51 -0.62
C ILE A 88 -5.08 2.80 -1.22
N CYS A 89 -6.06 2.40 -0.39
CA CYS A 89 -7.28 1.74 -0.87
C CYS A 89 -8.08 2.64 -1.82
N LYS A 90 -8.27 3.92 -1.48
CA LYS A 90 -8.91 4.90 -2.38
C LYS A 90 -8.17 5.01 -3.71
N ARG A 91 -6.84 5.07 -3.68
CA ARG A 91 -6.02 5.17 -4.90
C ARG A 91 -6.22 3.95 -5.80
N ILE A 92 -6.14 2.74 -5.23
CA ILE A 92 -6.40 1.48 -5.95
C ILE A 92 -7.80 1.50 -6.59
N MET A 93 -8.82 1.98 -5.88
CA MET A 93 -10.18 2.06 -6.41
C MET A 93 -10.28 3.01 -7.62
N ILE A 94 -9.65 4.18 -7.56
CA ILE A 94 -9.65 5.16 -8.65
C ILE A 94 -8.90 4.61 -9.87
N GLU A 95 -7.70 4.07 -9.67
CA GLU A 95 -6.88 3.49 -10.74
C GLU A 95 -7.62 2.35 -11.45
N ARG A 96 -8.30 1.49 -10.68
CA ARG A 96 -9.12 0.42 -11.24
C ARG A 96 -10.32 0.92 -12.03
N SER A 97 -10.95 2.03 -11.61
CA SER A 97 -12.04 2.66 -12.37
C SER A 97 -11.56 3.20 -13.72
N LEU A 98 -10.45 3.93 -13.73
CA LEU A 98 -9.88 4.51 -14.95
C LEU A 98 -9.43 3.45 -15.96
N GLN A 99 -8.92 2.31 -15.47
CA GLN A 99 -8.55 1.18 -16.33
C GLN A 99 -9.76 0.50 -16.99
N LEU A 100 -10.91 0.45 -16.31
CA LEU A 100 -12.14 -0.07 -16.88
C LEU A 100 -12.71 0.86 -17.95
N ASP A 101 -12.62 2.18 -17.75
CA ASP A 101 -13.07 3.18 -18.74
C ASP A 101 -12.16 3.21 -19.99
N ALA A 102 -10.84 2.97 -19.81
CA ALA A 102 -9.89 2.86 -20.91
C ALA A 102 -10.03 1.57 -21.73
N ASN A 103 -10.42 0.45 -21.10
CA ASN A 103 -10.66 -0.82 -21.81
C ASN A 103 -12.11 -0.99 -22.30
N GLY A 104 -13.05 -0.14 -21.85
CA GLY A 104 -14.46 -0.15 -22.25
C GLY A 104 -14.78 0.69 -23.49
N SER A 105 -13.83 1.45 -24.03
CA SER A 105 -14.02 2.28 -25.22
C SER A 105 -13.57 1.57 -26.49
N ASN A 106 -14.15 0.41 -26.76
CA ASN A 106 -14.07 -0.25 -28.06
C ASN A 106 -15.49 -0.65 -28.52
N MET A 107 -16.31 0.35 -28.84
CA MET A 107 -17.32 0.34 -29.93
C MET A 107 -17.95 1.75 -30.01
N ASN A 108 -17.76 2.39 -31.17
CA ASN A 108 -18.43 3.60 -31.68
C ASN A 108 -18.23 4.95 -30.96
N SER A 109 -17.18 5.68 -31.36
CA SER A 109 -17.39 7.09 -31.73
C SER A 109 -16.30 7.57 -32.69
N THR A 110 -16.70 7.80 -33.93
CA THR A 110 -15.97 8.51 -34.98
C THR A 110 -15.51 9.88 -34.47
N ARG A 111 -14.22 10.06 -34.18
CA ARG A 111 -13.61 11.40 -34.13
C ARG A 111 -12.23 11.35 -34.78
N CYS A 112 -12.19 11.83 -36.01
CA CYS A 112 -11.00 12.08 -36.79
C CYS A 112 -9.97 12.86 -35.96
N ALA A 113 -8.73 12.37 -35.93
CA ALA A 113 -7.59 13.14 -35.46
C ALA A 113 -7.35 14.31 -36.42
N ILE A 114 -7.80 15.50 -36.05
CA ILE A 114 -7.40 16.74 -36.72
C ILE A 114 -5.98 17.05 -36.20
N ARG A 115 -4.97 16.79 -37.02
CA ARG A 115 -3.62 17.35 -36.84
C ARG A 115 -3.68 18.84 -37.17
N PRO A 116 -3.31 19.76 -36.26
CA PRO A 116 -2.94 21.10 -36.66
C PRO A 116 -1.43 21.09 -36.94
N THR A 117 -1.06 20.91 -38.20
CA THR A 117 0.09 21.63 -38.75
C THR A 117 -0.26 23.12 -38.74
N ASP A 118 0.53 23.94 -38.05
CA ASP A 118 1.10 25.16 -38.64
C ASP A 118 2.02 25.88 -37.64
N LEU A 119 3.27 26.03 -38.05
CA LEU A 119 4.33 26.81 -37.43
C LEU A 119 4.14 28.28 -37.81
N PRO A 120 4.45 29.23 -36.90
CA PRO A 120 5.15 30.43 -37.34
C PRO A 120 6.42 30.68 -36.54
N THR A 121 7.47 30.95 -37.30
CA THR A 121 8.82 31.37 -36.93
C THR A 121 8.81 32.77 -36.29
N GLU A 122 9.31 32.95 -35.06
CA GLU A 122 10.06 34.17 -34.69
C GLU A 122 10.80 34.06 -33.33
N ASN A 123 12.10 34.36 -33.38
CA ASN A 123 12.99 34.89 -32.34
C ASN A 123 12.48 35.03 -30.88
N ARG A 124 13.12 34.32 -29.95
CA ARG A 124 13.84 34.96 -28.83
C ARG A 124 14.78 34.01 -28.06
N ARG A 125 16.04 34.44 -27.94
CA ARG A 125 17.09 33.95 -27.04
C ARG A 125 16.59 33.82 -25.60
N TRP A 126 16.76 32.65 -24.98
CA TRP A 126 16.75 32.49 -23.52
C TRP A 126 17.78 31.44 -23.08
N ILE A 127 18.92 31.98 -22.62
CA ILE A 127 19.74 31.59 -21.45
C ILE A 127 19.79 30.09 -21.10
N ARG A 128 20.99 29.49 -21.31
CA ARG A 128 21.39 28.19 -20.78
C ARG A 128 21.38 28.23 -19.25
N HIS A 129 20.35 27.68 -18.62
CA HIS A 129 20.41 27.28 -17.21
C HIS A 129 21.04 25.87 -17.10
N PRO A 130 22.01 25.65 -16.20
CA PRO A 130 22.55 24.33 -15.96
C PRO A 130 21.46 23.44 -15.36
N GLN A 131 21.22 22.30 -16.00
CA GLN A 131 20.35 21.24 -15.51
C GLN A 131 20.91 20.73 -14.18
N SER A 132 20.42 21.28 -13.06
CA SER A 132 20.54 20.63 -11.77
C SER A 132 19.70 19.36 -11.85
N PHE A 133 20.37 18.20 -11.98
CA PHE A 133 19.74 16.92 -11.73
C PHE A 133 18.98 17.01 -10.40
N PRO A 134 17.67 16.69 -10.35
CA PRO A 134 17.02 16.55 -9.07
C PRO A 134 17.74 15.41 -8.35
N THR A 135 18.44 15.74 -7.26
CA THR A 135 18.91 14.73 -6.30
C THR A 135 17.74 13.80 -6.02
N PRO A 136 17.92 12.47 -6.05
CA PRO A 136 16.84 11.55 -5.73
C PRO A 136 16.26 11.97 -4.39
N MET A 137 15.03 12.50 -4.43
CA MET A 137 14.29 12.79 -3.22
C MET A 137 14.03 11.40 -2.66
N GLU A 138 14.76 11.01 -1.61
CA GLU A 138 14.51 9.76 -0.93
C GLU A 138 13.04 9.81 -0.50
N GLU A 139 12.20 9.02 -1.18
CA GLU A 139 10.78 8.98 -0.90
C GLU A 139 10.63 8.61 0.58
N PRO A 140 9.86 9.36 1.38
CA PRO A 140 9.71 9.07 2.80
C PRO A 140 9.19 7.63 2.94
N LYS A 141 10.08 6.72 3.35
CA LYS A 141 9.80 5.29 3.46
C LYS A 141 8.62 5.11 4.41
N LYS A 142 7.51 4.56 3.92
CA LYS A 142 6.31 4.24 4.71
C LYS A 142 6.51 2.96 5.54
N VAL A 143 7.72 2.80 6.06
CA VAL A 143 8.17 1.65 6.85
C VAL A 143 8.15 2.05 8.32
N LEU A 144 7.48 1.27 9.15
CA LEU A 144 7.35 1.52 10.59
C LEU A 144 7.68 0.27 11.39
N ARG A 145 8.12 0.45 12.65
CA ARG A 145 8.34 -0.67 13.57
C ARG A 145 7.04 -1.14 14.20
N ALA A 146 6.85 -2.45 14.21
CA ALA A 146 5.69 -3.11 14.79
C ALA A 146 6.08 -4.47 15.38
N GLN A 147 5.52 -4.81 16.53
CA GLN A 147 5.61 -6.13 17.12
C GLN A 147 4.36 -6.93 16.76
N TYR A 148 4.52 -8.16 16.28
CA TYR A 148 3.39 -9.04 16.04
C TYR A 148 2.90 -9.64 17.36
N VAL A 149 1.63 -9.41 17.69
CA VAL A 149 1.01 -9.88 18.94
C VAL A 149 0.40 -11.26 18.76
N GLY A 150 -0.18 -11.54 17.59
CA GLY A 150 -0.76 -12.83 17.28
C GLY A 150 -1.85 -12.78 16.24
N CYS A 151 -2.53 -13.93 16.06
CA CYS A 151 -3.71 -14.03 15.22
C CYS A 151 -4.82 -14.88 15.84
N VAL A 152 -6.04 -14.64 15.38
CA VAL A 152 -7.23 -15.40 15.73
C VAL A 152 -8.08 -15.66 14.49
N GLU A 153 -8.61 -16.89 14.38
CA GLU A 153 -9.59 -17.23 13.35
C GLU A 153 -10.90 -16.48 13.57
N VAL A 154 -11.48 -15.95 12.49
CA VAL A 154 -12.77 -15.28 12.53
C VAL A 154 -13.76 -15.98 11.60
N ASN A 155 -14.94 -16.32 12.15
CA ASN A 155 -16.00 -16.98 11.40
C ASN A 155 -16.60 -16.08 10.31
N GLN A 156 -16.56 -14.76 10.50
CA GLN A 156 -17.04 -13.75 9.55
C GLN A 156 -16.10 -12.53 9.57
N PRO A 157 -15.86 -11.89 8.41
CA PRO A 157 -15.05 -10.67 8.30
C PRO A 157 -15.79 -9.42 8.77
#